data_AF-A0A8B8MWQ8-F1
#
_entry.id   AF-A0A8B8MWQ8-F1
#
_cell.length_a   1.000
_cell.length_b   1.000
_cell.length_c   1.000
_cell.angle_alpha   90.00
_cell.angle_beta   90.00
_cell.angle_gamma   90.00
#
_symmetry.space_group_name_H-M   'P 1'
#
loop_
_entity.id
_entity.type
_entity.pdbx_description
1 polymer ?
#
loop_
_entity_poly.entity_id
_entity_poly.type
_entity_poly.pdbx_seq_one_letter_code
_entity_poly.pdbx_strand_id
1 'polypeptide(L)'
;MEAALARYGLPYLPFFLAHFVAAKFVLGAPCVLIFLIYKWMRRHLAADGNIEEFLQAHNNFLPIRYSYSDIKKITRNFGHKLGEGGYGSVYKGVLRSGNEVAVKILNKPKSNGQDFISEVATVGRIHHANVVQLVGFCFNNSKQALVYDFMSNGSLDKHLFSKDGNDSLDYKKTYEISLGVARGIEYLHRGCDMQILHFDIKPHNILLDENFTPKVSDFGLARLYPVDRSIVSLTAARGTLGYMAPELFYKDIGGVSYKADVYSFGMLLMEMASRRKNINAHVEHSSQIYFPLWVYDQLSRENEVEIEEAEGEKEITRKMVIVALWCIQLIPDDRPSMRKVLNMLEGDIDNLQLPPKPLLYPSERPVDDVDTEIELESFPSTSIAPTICEGYQFQNGNEITAACIV
;
A
#
# COMPACT_ATOMS: atom_id res chain seq x y z
N MET A 1 68.80 -29.68 -18.32
CA MET A 1 69.46 -28.46 -17.80
C MET A 1 68.50 -27.58 -16.97
N GLU A 2 67.29 -28.06 -16.63
CA GLU A 2 66.24 -27.20 -16.04
C GLU A 2 66.40 -26.92 -14.54
N ALA A 3 67.11 -27.79 -13.79
CA ALA A 3 67.30 -27.68 -12.34
C ALA A 3 68.08 -26.43 -11.86
N ALA A 4 68.56 -25.58 -12.78
CA ALA A 4 69.31 -24.36 -12.47
C ALA A 4 68.44 -23.12 -12.26
N LEU A 5 67.26 -23.03 -12.90
CA LEU A 5 66.42 -21.81 -12.86
C LEU A 5 65.62 -21.64 -11.56
N ALA A 6 65.47 -22.71 -10.77
CA ALA A 6 64.69 -22.70 -9.52
C ALA A 6 65.35 -21.96 -8.35
N ARG A 7 66.57 -21.41 -8.50
CA ARG A 7 67.36 -20.82 -7.39
C ARG A 7 67.32 -19.30 -7.25
N TYR A 8 66.48 -18.60 -8.02
CA TYR A 8 66.27 -17.14 -7.90
C TYR A 8 64.81 -16.72 -7.61
N GLY A 9 63.93 -17.66 -7.26
CA GLY A 9 62.62 -17.30 -6.69
C GLY A 9 62.80 -16.70 -5.29
N LEU A 10 62.51 -15.40 -5.12
CA LEU A 10 62.64 -14.72 -3.84
C LEU A 10 61.74 -15.39 -2.78
N PRO A 11 62.29 -16.06 -1.74
CA PRO A 11 61.47 -16.78 -0.75
C PRO A 11 60.61 -15.82 0.10
N TYR A 12 60.99 -14.54 0.15
CA TYR A 12 60.26 -13.48 0.84
C TYR A 12 59.10 -12.88 0.04
N LEU A 13 58.99 -13.14 -1.27
CA LEU A 13 57.94 -12.56 -2.11
C LEU A 13 56.50 -12.87 -1.62
N PRO A 14 56.13 -14.14 -1.30
CA PRO A 14 54.80 -14.42 -0.74
C PRO A 14 54.60 -13.81 0.66
N PHE A 15 55.67 -13.68 1.46
CA PHE A 15 55.62 -13.05 2.78
C PHE A 15 55.33 -11.55 2.67
N PHE A 16 56.03 -10.83 1.79
CA PHE A 16 55.75 -9.42 1.49
C PHE A 16 54.36 -9.23 0.87
N LEU A 17 53.93 -10.11 -0.03
CA LEU A 17 52.60 -10.06 -0.62
C LEU A 17 51.50 -10.23 0.43
N ALA A 18 51.65 -11.20 1.35
CA ALA A 18 50.73 -11.40 2.46
C ALA A 18 50.66 -10.17 3.40
N HIS A 19 51.81 -9.56 3.74
CA HIS A 19 51.85 -8.34 4.56
C HIS A 19 51.22 -7.13 3.84
N PHE A 20 51.44 -6.98 2.53
CA PHE A 20 50.83 -5.93 1.73
C PHE A 20 49.31 -6.09 1.59
N VAL A 21 48.83 -7.33 1.41
CA VAL A 21 47.39 -7.64 1.41
C VAL A 21 46.78 -7.39 2.79
N ALA A 22 47.43 -7.85 3.87
CA ALA A 22 46.99 -7.59 5.24
C ALA A 22 46.93 -6.07 5.54
N ALA A 23 47.95 -5.30 5.18
CA ALA A 23 47.97 -3.85 5.34
C ALA A 23 46.86 -3.16 4.53
N LYS A 24 46.54 -3.64 3.31
CA LYS A 24 45.40 -3.15 2.53
C LYS A 24 44.06 -3.40 3.21
N PHE A 25 43.86 -4.54 3.87
CA PHE A 25 42.64 -4.77 4.66
C PHE A 25 42.62 -3.94 5.95
N VAL A 26 43.72 -3.91 6.71
CA VAL A 26 43.84 -3.20 7.99
C VAL A 26 43.68 -1.68 7.85
N LEU A 27 44.18 -1.07 6.76
CA LEU A 27 44.02 0.37 6.51
C LEU A 27 42.84 0.69 5.60
N GLY A 28 42.56 -0.15 4.61
CA GLY A 28 41.49 0.07 3.63
C GLY A 28 40.10 -0.14 4.20
N ALA A 29 39.87 -1.20 5.00
CA ALA A 29 38.54 -1.48 5.54
C ALA A 29 38.05 -0.39 6.51
N PRO A 30 38.88 0.16 7.44
CA PRO A 30 38.49 1.32 8.24
C PRO A 30 38.23 2.57 7.39
N CYS A 31 39.03 2.85 6.37
CA CYS A 31 38.80 4.00 5.47
C CYS A 31 37.47 3.87 4.70
N VAL A 32 37.14 2.66 4.20
CA VAL A 32 35.83 2.38 3.58
C VAL A 32 34.70 2.50 4.59
N LEU A 33 34.85 1.97 5.80
CA LEU A 33 33.86 2.07 6.87
C LEU A 33 33.59 3.53 7.27
N ILE A 34 34.64 4.34 7.44
CA ILE A 34 34.54 5.78 7.72
C ILE A 34 33.85 6.51 6.57
N PHE A 35 34.18 6.19 5.31
CA PHE A 35 33.51 6.78 4.14
C PHE A 35 32.03 6.38 4.03
N LEU A 36 31.67 5.14 4.37
CA LEU A 36 30.29 4.67 4.43
C LEU A 36 29.51 5.36 5.56
N ILE A 37 30.09 5.47 6.76
CA ILE A 37 29.52 6.23 7.89
C ILE A 37 29.33 7.70 7.49
N TYR A 38 30.32 8.33 6.84
CA TYR A 38 30.23 9.71 6.38
C TYR A 38 29.13 9.91 5.33
N LYS A 39 29.03 9.03 4.33
CA LYS A 39 27.92 9.06 3.35
C LYS A 39 26.56 8.83 4.00
N TRP A 40 26.48 7.93 4.98
CA TRP A 40 25.25 7.63 5.73
C TRP A 40 24.80 8.82 6.58
N MET A 41 25.71 9.41 7.36
CA MET A 41 25.46 10.62 8.15
C MET A 41 25.07 11.82 7.26
N ARG A 42 25.79 12.07 6.16
CA ARG A 42 25.44 13.17 5.22
C ARG A 42 24.05 12.97 4.62
N ARG A 43 23.66 11.74 4.27
CA ARG A 43 22.29 11.42 3.78
C ARG A 43 21.23 11.67 4.85
N HIS A 44 21.48 11.30 6.11
CA HIS A 44 20.54 11.56 7.20
C HIS A 44 20.40 13.05 7.52
N LEU A 45 21.49 13.83 7.57
CA LEU A 45 21.41 15.29 7.76
C LEU A 45 20.64 15.97 6.61
N ALA A 46 20.83 15.53 5.36
CA ALA A 46 20.08 16.06 4.23
C ALA A 46 18.58 15.73 4.31
N ALA A 47 18.22 14.51 4.70
CA ALA A 47 16.81 14.11 4.89
C ALA A 47 16.14 14.92 6.01
N ASP A 48 16.81 15.08 7.16
CA ASP A 48 16.30 15.89 8.27
C ASP A 48 16.18 17.38 7.90
N GLY A 49 17.13 17.91 7.13
CA GLY A 49 17.10 19.29 6.61
C GLY A 49 15.90 19.55 5.69
N ASN A 50 15.65 18.64 4.73
CA ASN A 50 14.50 18.75 3.82
C ASN A 50 13.14 18.72 4.57
N ILE A 51 13.05 17.95 5.66
CA ILE A 51 11.84 17.92 6.51
C ILE A 51 11.68 19.25 7.25
N GLU A 52 12.75 19.79 7.84
CA GLU A 52 12.70 21.05 8.56
C GLU A 52 12.37 22.24 7.64
N GLU A 53 12.92 22.28 6.42
CA GLU A 53 12.56 23.24 5.38
C GLU A 53 11.08 23.15 4.99
N PHE A 54 10.55 21.94 4.76
CA PHE A 54 9.13 21.72 4.49
C PHE A 54 8.23 22.22 5.64
N LEU A 55 8.62 21.99 6.90
CA LEU A 55 7.88 22.46 8.06
C LEU A 55 7.89 23.99 8.14
N GLN A 56 9.06 24.62 7.96
CA GLN A 56 9.21 26.07 8.00
C GLN A 56 8.38 26.77 6.91
N ALA A 57 8.37 26.23 5.70
CA ALA A 57 7.59 26.75 4.57
C ALA A 57 6.06 26.73 4.79
N HIS A 58 5.56 25.93 5.75
CA HIS A 58 4.13 25.71 5.95
C HIS A 58 3.59 26.07 7.34
N ASN A 59 4.42 26.61 8.25
CA ASN A 59 4.11 26.85 9.67
C ASN A 59 2.68 27.35 9.99
N ASN A 60 2.09 28.21 9.16
CA ASN A 60 0.75 28.79 9.39
C ASN A 60 -0.43 27.80 9.22
N PHE A 61 -0.20 26.64 8.60
CA PHE A 61 -1.22 25.64 8.27
C PHE A 61 -0.91 24.26 8.88
N LEU A 62 -0.06 24.19 9.90
CA LEU A 62 0.40 22.93 10.49
C LEU A 62 -0.24 22.65 11.86
N PRO A 63 -0.48 21.37 12.22
CA PRO A 63 -0.87 20.96 13.56
C PRO A 63 0.18 21.32 14.64
N ILE A 64 -0.17 21.15 15.91
CA ILE A 64 0.68 21.58 17.03
C ILE A 64 2.05 20.88 17.01
N ARG A 65 3.14 21.65 16.88
CA ARG A 65 4.52 21.13 16.97
C ARG A 65 4.93 20.91 18.42
N TYR A 66 4.81 19.67 18.89
CA TYR A 66 5.26 19.22 20.21
C TYR A 66 6.76 18.96 20.26
N SER A 67 7.38 19.19 21.42
CA SER A 67 8.74 18.69 21.68
C SER A 67 8.73 17.20 22.00
N TYR A 68 9.84 16.49 21.74
CA TYR A 68 10.00 15.10 22.21
C TYR A 68 9.88 14.95 23.74
N SER A 69 10.06 16.04 24.52
CA SER A 69 9.81 16.03 25.97
C SER A 69 8.32 16.02 26.31
N ASP A 70 7.48 16.64 25.48
CA ASP A 70 6.02 16.63 25.64
C ASP A 70 5.42 15.32 25.16
N ILE A 71 5.93 14.75 24.06
CA ILE A 71 5.60 13.38 23.62
C ILE A 71 5.82 12.36 24.75
N LYS A 72 6.94 12.46 25.48
CA LYS A 72 7.18 11.63 26.67
C LYS A 72 6.17 11.87 27.80
N LYS A 73 5.77 13.11 28.06
CA LYS A 73 4.77 13.44 29.11
C LYS A 73 3.38 12.90 28.74
N ILE A 74 2.94 13.17 27.51
CA ILE A 74 1.64 12.75 26.95
C ILE A 74 1.48 11.22 27.05
N THR A 75 2.52 10.47 26.65
CA THR A 75 2.52 8.98 26.66
C THR A 75 2.91 8.36 28.00
N ARG A 76 3.10 9.15 29.06
CA ARG A 76 3.61 8.71 30.38
C ARG A 76 4.88 7.84 30.26
N ASN A 77 5.87 8.33 29.51
CA ASN A 77 7.09 7.63 29.07
C ASN A 77 6.81 6.35 28.28
N PHE A 78 5.89 6.41 27.30
CA PHE A 78 5.51 5.29 26.43
C PHE A 78 4.88 4.09 27.18
N GLY A 79 4.24 4.35 28.32
CA GLY A 79 3.81 3.33 29.28
C GLY A 79 2.61 2.47 28.87
N HIS A 80 1.85 2.86 27.84
CA HIS A 80 0.74 2.07 27.30
C HIS A 80 0.84 1.99 25.78
N LYS A 81 1.25 0.83 25.26
CA LYS A 81 1.38 0.55 23.82
C LYS A 81 0.07 -0.02 23.28
N LEU A 82 -0.46 0.58 22.21
CA LEU A 82 -1.68 0.18 21.52
C LEU A 82 -1.41 -0.79 20.36
N GLY A 83 -0.21 -0.75 19.77
CA GLY A 83 0.19 -1.64 18.68
C GLY A 83 1.58 -1.33 18.12
N GLU A 84 2.02 -2.14 17.17
CA GLU A 84 3.22 -1.94 16.36
C GLU A 84 3.03 -2.57 14.97
N GLY A 85 3.62 -1.94 13.95
CA GLY A 85 3.58 -2.42 12.58
C GLY A 85 4.73 -1.87 11.74
N GLY A 86 4.66 -2.06 10.42
CA GLY A 86 5.73 -1.73 9.48
C GLY A 86 6.22 -0.27 9.54
N TYR A 87 5.36 0.66 9.94
CA TYR A 87 5.62 2.10 10.01
C TYR A 87 6.10 2.60 11.38
N GLY A 88 5.80 1.90 12.48
CA GLY A 88 6.06 2.42 13.83
C GLY A 88 5.37 1.68 14.97
N SER A 89 5.54 2.19 16.19
CA SER A 89 4.82 1.78 17.41
C SER A 89 3.83 2.87 17.82
N VAL A 90 2.60 2.48 18.19
CA VAL A 90 1.53 3.40 18.60
C VAL A 90 1.28 3.27 20.11
N TYR A 91 1.13 4.40 20.80
CA TYR A 91 0.94 4.48 22.25
C TYR A 91 -0.29 5.29 22.62
N LYS A 92 -0.98 4.94 23.70
CA LYS A 92 -2.02 5.79 24.28
C LYS A 92 -1.37 6.91 25.08
N GLY A 93 -1.93 8.10 24.99
CA GLY A 93 -1.54 9.26 25.79
C GLY A 93 -2.72 10.14 26.16
N VAL A 94 -2.45 11.16 26.98
CA VAL A 94 -3.44 12.17 27.39
C VAL A 94 -2.81 13.56 27.26
N LEU A 95 -3.52 14.48 26.62
CA LEU A 95 -3.10 15.89 26.49
C LEU A 95 -3.30 16.66 27.80
N ARG A 96 -2.69 17.84 27.90
CA ARG A 96 -2.86 18.72 29.08
C ARG A 96 -4.31 19.23 29.26
N SER A 97 -5.14 19.13 28.21
CA SER A 97 -6.58 19.42 28.25
C SER A 97 -7.43 18.27 28.82
N GLY A 98 -6.87 17.07 28.98
CA GLY A 98 -7.60 15.87 29.36
C GLY A 98 -7.99 14.96 28.18
N ASN A 99 -7.93 15.44 26.93
CA ASN A 99 -8.26 14.64 25.75
C ASN A 99 -7.31 13.43 25.62
N GLU A 100 -7.86 12.26 25.32
CA GLU A 100 -7.07 11.06 25.02
C GLU A 100 -6.57 11.08 23.57
N VAL A 101 -5.32 10.65 23.35
CA VAL A 101 -4.66 10.66 22.05
C VAL A 101 -3.92 9.36 21.73
N ALA A 102 -3.84 9.01 20.45
CA ALA A 102 -2.99 7.98 19.91
C ALA A 102 -1.69 8.60 19.36
N VAL A 103 -0.55 8.21 19.90
CA VAL A 103 0.77 8.73 19.53
C VAL A 103 1.53 7.68 18.71
N LYS A 104 1.60 7.89 17.39
CA LYS A 104 2.33 7.06 16.42
C LYS A 104 3.80 7.52 16.41
N ILE A 105 4.68 6.72 17.02
CA ILE A 105 6.14 6.90 16.94
C ILE A 105 6.63 6.18 15.69
N LEU A 106 7.10 6.93 14.69
CA LEU A 106 7.57 6.33 13.45
C LEU A 106 8.94 5.68 13.68
N ASN A 107 9.10 4.47 13.16
CA ASN A 107 10.38 3.76 13.18
C ASN A 107 11.38 4.42 12.21
N LYS A 108 12.68 4.10 12.34
CA LYS A 108 13.77 4.73 11.52
C LYS A 108 13.34 4.87 10.05
N PRO A 109 13.49 6.06 9.43
CA PRO A 109 12.80 6.39 8.19
C PRO A 109 13.25 5.53 6.99
N LYS A 110 12.53 4.44 6.74
CA LYS A 110 12.73 3.54 5.59
C LYS A 110 12.60 4.29 4.26
N SER A 111 11.77 5.33 4.23
CA SER A 111 11.44 6.17 3.07
C SER A 111 12.09 7.57 3.11
N ASN A 112 13.19 7.76 3.88
CA ASN A 112 13.80 9.07 4.13
C ASN A 112 12.82 10.12 4.71
N GLY A 113 11.80 9.68 5.45
CA GLY A 113 10.83 10.56 6.12
C GLY A 113 9.67 11.01 5.23
N GLN A 114 9.54 10.46 4.02
CA GLN A 114 8.43 10.77 3.12
C GLN A 114 7.06 10.43 3.73
N ASP A 115 6.95 9.38 4.54
CA ASP A 115 5.69 8.97 5.19
C ASP A 115 5.23 10.07 6.18
N PHE A 116 6.16 10.59 6.99
CA PHE A 116 5.94 11.71 7.90
C PHE A 116 5.52 12.99 7.15
N ILE A 117 6.23 13.34 6.07
CA ILE A 117 5.85 14.49 5.22
C ILE A 117 4.45 14.27 4.63
N SER A 118 4.11 13.03 4.22
CA SER A 118 2.82 12.71 3.62
C SER A 118 1.67 12.90 4.61
N GLU A 119 1.78 12.36 5.83
CA GLU A 119 0.79 12.55 6.90
C GLU A 119 0.67 14.04 7.29
N VAL A 120 1.79 14.74 7.52
CA VAL A 120 1.76 16.16 7.92
C VAL A 120 1.26 17.09 6.79
N ALA A 121 1.50 16.77 5.52
CA ALA A 121 1.02 17.53 4.37
C ALA A 121 -0.47 17.28 4.04
N THR A 122 -0.98 16.08 4.28
CA THR A 122 -2.37 15.69 3.98
C THR A 122 -3.28 15.88 5.20
N VAL A 123 -3.31 14.89 6.11
CA VAL A 123 -4.19 14.85 7.28
C VAL A 123 -3.93 15.99 8.27
N GLY A 124 -2.75 16.62 8.21
CA GLY A 124 -2.46 17.84 8.96
C GLY A 124 -3.21 19.11 8.51
N ARG A 125 -3.85 19.12 7.34
CA ARG A 125 -4.50 20.32 6.75
C ARG A 125 -6.02 20.21 6.59
N ILE A 126 -6.61 19.07 6.95
CA ILE A 126 -8.01 18.75 6.71
C ILE A 126 -8.75 18.44 8.02
N HIS A 127 -10.07 18.63 8.00
CA HIS A 127 -10.94 18.30 9.11
C HIS A 127 -12.28 17.80 8.56
N HIS A 128 -12.64 16.55 8.85
CA HIS A 128 -13.88 15.94 8.37
C HIS A 128 -14.38 14.88 9.35
N ALA A 129 -15.69 14.74 9.51
CA ALA A 129 -16.32 13.84 10.48
C ALA A 129 -15.90 12.36 10.33
N ASN A 130 -15.49 11.96 9.12
CA ASN A 130 -15.04 10.60 8.78
C ASN A 130 -13.56 10.48 8.40
N VAL A 131 -12.71 11.42 8.82
CA VAL A 131 -11.24 11.33 8.70
C VAL A 131 -10.62 11.49 10.09
N VAL A 132 -9.50 10.83 10.37
CA VAL A 132 -8.82 10.94 11.66
C VAL A 132 -8.17 12.33 11.81
N GLN A 133 -8.31 12.98 12.96
CA GLN A 133 -7.69 14.29 13.17
C GLN A 133 -6.23 14.16 13.61
N LEU A 134 -5.30 14.73 12.84
CA LEU A 134 -3.94 14.99 13.31
C LEU A 134 -3.94 16.24 14.20
N VAL A 135 -3.76 16.05 15.51
CA VAL A 135 -3.76 17.12 16.52
C VAL A 135 -2.39 17.81 16.61
N GLY A 136 -1.32 17.06 16.36
CA GLY A 136 0.04 17.58 16.40
C GLY A 136 1.09 16.59 15.96
N PHE A 137 2.33 17.05 15.89
CA PHE A 137 3.49 16.25 15.49
C PHE A 137 4.72 16.62 16.33
N CYS A 138 5.74 15.77 16.30
CA CYS A 138 7.07 16.07 16.84
C CYS A 138 8.11 15.74 15.77
N PHE A 139 9.01 16.70 15.54
CA PHE A 139 10.22 16.51 14.74
C PHE A 139 11.42 17.10 15.48
N ASN A 140 12.24 16.22 16.05
CA ASN A 140 13.41 16.57 16.87
C ASN A 140 14.55 15.56 16.64
N ASN A 141 15.63 15.94 15.95
CA ASN A 141 16.85 15.14 15.75
C ASN A 141 16.53 13.71 15.24
N SER A 142 15.98 13.62 14.03
CA SER A 142 15.46 12.41 13.38
C SER A 142 14.34 11.65 14.11
N LYS A 143 13.85 12.13 15.26
CA LYS A 143 12.71 11.52 15.98
C LYS A 143 11.40 12.11 15.48
N GLN A 144 10.62 11.26 14.83
CA GLN A 144 9.33 11.58 14.23
C GLN A 144 8.20 10.97 15.07
N ALA A 145 7.20 11.78 15.41
CA ALA A 145 5.96 11.30 16.01
C ALA A 145 4.76 12.10 15.52
N LEU A 146 3.60 11.44 15.46
CA LEU A 146 2.32 12.02 15.08
C LEU A 146 1.31 11.75 16.21
N VAL A 147 0.48 12.75 16.52
CA VAL A 147 -0.45 12.76 17.65
C VAL A 147 -1.86 12.92 17.10
N TYR A 148 -2.62 11.82 17.12
CA TYR A 148 -3.99 11.73 16.64
C TYR A 148 -4.97 11.68 17.83
N ASP A 149 -6.23 12.08 17.62
CA ASP A 149 -7.30 11.79 18.58
C ASP A 149 -7.43 10.27 18.81
N PHE A 150 -7.72 9.85 20.04
CA PHE A 150 -7.83 8.43 20.37
C PHE A 150 -9.16 7.83 19.91
N MET A 151 -9.10 6.72 19.18
CA MET A 151 -10.26 5.98 18.66
C MET A 151 -10.52 4.77 19.56
N SER A 152 -11.51 4.90 20.45
CA SER A 152 -11.72 3.98 21.58
C SER A 152 -12.12 2.56 21.16
N ASN A 153 -12.92 2.42 20.09
CA ASN A 153 -13.31 1.13 19.53
C ASN A 153 -12.24 0.53 18.60
N GLY A 154 -11.09 1.20 18.41
CA GLY A 154 -9.97 0.67 17.65
C GLY A 154 -10.21 0.65 16.14
N SER A 155 -9.82 -0.44 15.47
CA SER A 155 -9.83 -0.62 14.02
C SER A 155 -10.91 -1.62 13.58
N LEU A 156 -11.54 -1.39 12.42
CA LEU A 156 -12.69 -2.13 11.92
C LEU A 156 -12.40 -3.63 11.66
N ASP A 157 -11.15 -3.99 11.36
CA ASP A 157 -10.70 -5.38 11.23
C ASP A 157 -10.98 -6.25 12.47
N LYS A 158 -10.98 -5.64 13.66
CA LYS A 158 -11.29 -6.33 14.93
C LYS A 158 -12.77 -6.71 15.06
N HIS A 159 -13.65 -5.90 14.48
CA HIS A 159 -15.11 -6.05 14.60
C HIS A 159 -15.70 -6.92 13.48
N LEU A 160 -15.10 -6.88 12.28
CA LEU A 160 -15.53 -7.74 11.16
C LEU A 160 -15.12 -9.21 11.34
N PHE A 161 -14.01 -9.48 12.04
CA PHE A 161 -13.40 -10.81 12.12
C PHE A 161 -13.25 -11.36 13.55
N SER A 162 -14.00 -10.82 14.52
CA SER A 162 -14.02 -11.33 15.90
C SER A 162 -14.55 -12.77 15.93
N LYS A 163 -13.84 -13.67 16.62
CA LYS A 163 -14.19 -15.10 16.71
C LYS A 163 -15.26 -15.40 17.75
N ASP A 164 -15.41 -14.52 18.74
CA ASP A 164 -16.15 -14.82 19.98
C ASP A 164 -17.59 -14.27 19.95
N GLY A 165 -18.05 -13.74 18.81
CA GLY A 165 -19.43 -13.34 18.52
C GLY A 165 -19.91 -12.04 19.19
N ASN A 166 -19.60 -11.86 20.48
CA ASN A 166 -20.07 -10.74 21.32
C ASN A 166 -19.76 -9.35 20.77
N ASP A 167 -18.60 -9.17 20.12
CA ASP A 167 -18.14 -7.89 19.58
C ASP A 167 -18.38 -7.76 18.07
N SER A 168 -19.24 -8.61 17.48
CA SER A 168 -19.53 -8.53 16.05
C SER A 168 -20.55 -7.42 15.73
N LEU A 169 -20.28 -6.64 14.69
CA LEU A 169 -21.17 -5.56 14.27
C LEU A 169 -22.49 -6.10 13.71
N ASP A 170 -23.58 -5.42 14.02
CA ASP A 170 -24.86 -5.60 13.34
C ASP A 170 -24.78 -5.17 11.85
N TYR A 171 -25.65 -5.71 10.98
CA TYR A 171 -25.69 -5.37 9.56
C TYR A 171 -26.03 -3.90 9.31
N LYS A 172 -27.02 -3.34 10.01
CA LYS A 172 -27.35 -1.90 9.88
C LYS A 172 -26.17 -1.07 10.35
N LYS A 173 -25.51 -1.44 11.46
CA LYS A 173 -24.34 -0.70 11.94
C LYS A 173 -23.14 -0.79 10.99
N THR A 174 -22.93 -1.95 10.37
CA THR A 174 -21.92 -2.16 9.32
C THR A 174 -22.19 -1.31 8.09
N TYR A 175 -23.45 -1.16 7.70
CA TYR A 175 -23.88 -0.28 6.61
C TYR A 175 -23.73 1.22 6.96
N GLU A 176 -24.08 1.66 8.17
CA GLU A 176 -23.81 3.02 8.66
C GLU A 176 -22.31 3.35 8.60
N ILE A 177 -21.45 2.39 8.98
CA ILE A 177 -19.99 2.49 8.89
C ILE A 177 -19.54 2.57 7.42
N SER A 178 -20.13 1.80 6.49
CA SER A 178 -19.73 1.83 5.08
C SER A 178 -20.05 3.19 4.42
N LEU A 179 -21.21 3.77 4.74
CA LEU A 179 -21.57 5.14 4.36
C LEU A 179 -20.59 6.18 4.92
N GLY A 180 -20.24 6.08 6.21
CA GLY A 180 -19.28 6.98 6.83
C GLY A 180 -17.90 6.92 6.17
N VAL A 181 -17.38 5.71 5.88
CA VAL A 181 -16.13 5.55 5.13
C VAL A 181 -16.25 6.16 3.73
N ALA A 182 -17.34 5.91 3.01
CA ALA A 182 -17.55 6.46 1.68
C ALA A 182 -17.59 8.00 1.66
N ARG A 183 -18.22 8.63 2.66
CA ARG A 183 -18.20 10.10 2.87
C ARG A 183 -16.78 10.60 3.18
N GLY A 184 -16.01 9.86 3.97
CA GLY A 184 -14.60 10.16 4.24
C GLY A 184 -13.76 10.21 2.97
N ILE A 185 -13.87 9.20 2.11
CA ILE A 185 -13.10 9.12 0.86
C ILE A 185 -13.61 10.14 -0.18
N GLU A 186 -14.91 10.40 -0.27
CA GLU A 186 -15.45 11.43 -1.17
C GLU A 186 -14.93 12.83 -0.84
N TYR A 187 -14.82 13.16 0.45
CA TYR A 187 -14.20 14.38 0.93
C TYR A 187 -12.71 14.47 0.56
N LEU A 188 -11.94 13.38 0.67
CA LEU A 188 -10.54 13.35 0.20
C LEU A 188 -10.43 13.55 -1.33
N HIS A 189 -11.40 13.02 -2.09
CA HIS A 189 -11.37 13.06 -3.55
C HIS A 189 -11.85 14.39 -4.14
N ARG A 190 -12.78 15.10 -3.49
CA ARG A 190 -13.48 16.29 -4.03
C ARG A 190 -13.77 17.42 -3.04
N GLY A 191 -13.61 17.20 -1.74
CA GLY A 191 -13.89 18.18 -0.69
C GLY A 191 -12.71 19.06 -0.28
N CYS A 192 -11.60 19.00 -1.02
CA CYS A 192 -10.34 19.67 -0.72
C CYS A 192 -9.79 20.40 -1.98
N ASP A 193 -9.07 21.51 -1.81
CA ASP A 193 -8.46 22.29 -2.92
C ASP A 193 -7.47 21.48 -3.76
N MET A 194 -6.87 20.45 -3.16
CA MET A 194 -6.10 19.41 -3.83
C MET A 194 -6.73 18.05 -3.53
N GLN A 195 -6.83 17.21 -4.55
CA GLN A 195 -7.30 15.84 -4.41
C GLN A 195 -6.28 15.01 -3.61
N ILE A 196 -6.75 14.32 -2.56
CA ILE A 196 -5.95 13.41 -1.75
C ILE A 196 -6.28 11.98 -2.18
N LEU A 197 -5.29 11.26 -2.73
CA LEU A 197 -5.35 9.81 -2.93
C LEU A 197 -4.75 9.12 -1.71
N HIS A 198 -5.39 8.08 -1.19
CA HIS A 198 -4.97 7.40 0.04
C HIS A 198 -4.06 6.19 -0.21
N PHE A 199 -4.35 5.41 -1.25
CA PHE A 199 -3.68 4.17 -1.65
C PHE A 199 -3.64 3.02 -0.61
N ASP A 200 -4.38 3.11 0.50
CA ASP A 200 -4.35 2.07 1.55
C ASP A 200 -5.68 1.94 2.32
N ILE A 201 -6.80 2.07 1.62
CA ILE A 201 -8.14 1.85 2.19
C ILE A 201 -8.33 0.33 2.44
N LYS A 202 -8.47 -0.04 3.72
CA LYS A 202 -8.64 -1.43 4.20
C LYS A 202 -9.21 -1.42 5.63
N PRO A 203 -9.80 -2.51 6.15
CA PRO A 203 -10.44 -2.51 7.48
C PRO A 203 -9.51 -2.09 8.63
N HIS A 204 -8.21 -2.41 8.57
CA HIS A 204 -7.23 -2.01 9.58
C HIS A 204 -7.04 -0.49 9.68
N ASN A 205 -7.21 0.23 8.56
CA ASN A 205 -7.02 1.67 8.47
C ASN A 205 -8.32 2.47 8.66
N ILE A 206 -9.45 1.80 8.85
CA ILE A 206 -10.71 2.42 9.30
C ILE A 206 -10.77 2.30 10.82
N LEU A 207 -10.59 3.42 11.52
CA LEU A 207 -10.73 3.49 12.97
C LEU A 207 -12.15 3.86 13.38
N LEU A 208 -12.55 3.51 14.60
CA LEU A 208 -13.90 3.72 15.13
C LEU A 208 -13.82 4.54 16.42
N ASP A 209 -14.49 5.69 16.44
CA ASP A 209 -14.68 6.47 17.68
C ASP A 209 -15.71 5.82 18.62
N GLU A 210 -15.94 6.44 19.78
CA GLU A 210 -16.82 5.93 20.83
C GLU A 210 -18.27 5.65 20.36
N ASN A 211 -18.75 6.36 19.34
CA ASN A 211 -20.09 6.20 18.76
C ASN A 211 -20.09 5.23 17.56
N PHE A 212 -18.97 4.53 17.35
CA PHE A 212 -18.65 3.73 16.16
C PHE A 212 -18.68 4.55 14.86
N THR A 213 -18.36 5.85 14.92
CA THR A 213 -18.19 6.66 13.71
C THR A 213 -16.86 6.30 13.04
N PRO A 214 -16.84 5.91 11.76
CA PRO A 214 -15.60 5.56 11.08
C PRO A 214 -14.75 6.79 10.79
N LYS A 215 -13.44 6.67 11.00
CA LYS A 215 -12.40 7.61 10.60
C LYS A 215 -11.42 6.90 9.66
N VAL A 216 -11.25 7.42 8.45
CA VAL A 216 -10.16 7.01 7.55
C VAL A 216 -8.81 7.47 8.13
N SER A 217 -7.80 6.60 8.12
CA SER A 217 -6.51 6.82 8.81
C SER A 217 -5.31 6.14 8.12
N ASP A 218 -4.09 6.44 8.62
CA ASP A 218 -2.78 6.02 8.08
C ASP A 218 -2.44 6.60 6.69
N PHE A 219 -2.31 7.93 6.65
CA PHE A 219 -2.00 8.70 5.43
C PHE A 219 -0.52 8.62 4.97
N GLY A 220 0.28 7.68 5.46
CA GLY A 220 1.71 7.57 5.10
C GLY A 220 1.96 7.33 3.60
N LEU A 221 1.06 6.59 2.95
CA LEU A 221 1.07 6.36 1.50
C LEU A 221 0.31 7.42 0.69
N ALA A 222 -0.44 8.30 1.35
CA ALA A 222 -1.34 9.26 0.70
C ALA A 222 -0.58 10.36 -0.05
N ARG A 223 -1.17 10.92 -1.11
CA ARG A 223 -0.54 11.94 -1.97
C ARG A 223 -1.53 13.00 -2.47
N LEU A 224 -1.05 14.24 -2.54
CA LEU A 224 -1.78 15.42 -3.02
C LEU A 224 -1.62 15.57 -4.54
N TYR A 225 -2.72 15.79 -5.26
CA TYR A 225 -2.74 16.08 -6.68
C TYR A 225 -3.65 17.26 -7.04
N PRO A 226 -3.29 18.05 -8.07
CA PRO A 226 -4.20 19.04 -8.65
C PRO A 226 -5.49 18.40 -9.17
N VAL A 227 -6.64 19.02 -8.89
CA VAL A 227 -7.98 18.48 -9.22
C VAL A 227 -8.24 18.43 -10.74
N ASP A 228 -7.49 19.20 -11.53
CA ASP A 228 -7.52 19.20 -13.00
C ASP A 228 -6.78 18.02 -13.65
N ARG A 229 -6.02 17.22 -12.88
CA ARG A 229 -5.21 16.11 -13.39
C ARG A 229 -5.81 14.76 -13.03
N SER A 230 -6.32 14.05 -14.04
CA SER A 230 -6.89 12.72 -13.87
C SER A 230 -5.86 11.61 -13.61
N ILE A 231 -4.66 11.70 -14.18
CA ILE A 231 -3.65 10.61 -14.14
C ILE A 231 -2.45 10.98 -13.26
N VAL A 232 -2.04 10.02 -12.43
CA VAL A 232 -1.00 10.12 -11.42
C VAL A 232 0.23 9.29 -11.78
N SER A 233 1.40 9.95 -11.82
CA SER A 233 2.70 9.28 -11.96
C SER A 233 3.20 8.75 -10.60
N LEU A 234 3.12 7.44 -10.38
CA LEU A 234 3.75 6.80 -9.20
C LEU A 234 5.17 6.29 -9.52
N THR A 235 6.08 6.50 -8.57
CA THR A 235 7.48 6.03 -8.66
C THR A 235 7.66 4.55 -8.27
N ALA A 236 6.65 3.96 -7.63
CA ALA A 236 6.57 2.56 -7.20
C ALA A 236 5.10 2.23 -6.87
N ALA A 237 4.71 0.96 -6.95
CA ALA A 237 3.42 0.49 -6.44
C ALA A 237 3.30 0.74 -4.92
N ARG A 238 2.07 0.97 -4.43
CA ARG A 238 1.77 1.29 -3.02
C ARG A 238 0.41 0.74 -2.63
N GLY A 239 0.29 0.30 -1.38
CA GLY A 239 -0.93 -0.18 -0.75
C GLY A 239 -0.79 -1.58 -0.16
N THR A 240 -1.92 -2.19 0.20
CA THR A 240 -1.98 -3.54 0.78
C THR A 240 -2.55 -4.56 -0.21
N LEU A 241 -1.89 -5.73 -0.32
CA LEU A 241 -2.32 -6.81 -1.21
C LEU A 241 -3.76 -7.23 -0.87
N GLY A 242 -4.56 -7.56 -1.89
CA GLY A 242 -6.01 -7.80 -1.73
C GLY A 242 -6.89 -6.55 -1.74
N TYR A 243 -6.33 -5.34 -1.59
CA TYR A 243 -7.06 -4.06 -1.69
C TYR A 243 -6.49 -3.14 -2.78
N MET A 244 -5.23 -3.32 -3.20
CA MET A 244 -4.64 -2.54 -4.29
C MET A 244 -5.37 -2.76 -5.63
N ALA A 245 -5.62 -1.66 -6.33
CA ALA A 245 -6.23 -1.64 -7.65
C ALA A 245 -5.29 -2.20 -8.75
N PRO A 246 -5.81 -2.95 -9.74
CA PRO A 246 -4.98 -3.62 -10.76
C PRO A 246 -4.05 -2.68 -11.55
N GLU A 247 -4.45 -1.43 -11.80
CA GLU A 247 -3.65 -0.44 -12.55
C GLU A 247 -2.38 0.04 -11.84
N LEU A 248 -2.19 -0.34 -10.56
CA LEU A 248 -0.93 -0.14 -9.83
C LEU A 248 0.16 -1.13 -10.29
N PHE A 249 -0.21 -2.17 -11.03
CA PHE A 249 0.66 -3.22 -11.56
C PHE A 249 0.58 -3.33 -13.08
N TYR A 250 -0.64 -3.42 -13.62
CA TYR A 250 -0.95 -3.48 -15.05
C TYR A 250 -1.08 -2.06 -15.61
N LYS A 251 -0.02 -1.56 -16.27
CA LYS A 251 0.03 -0.16 -16.78
C LYS A 251 -0.73 0.04 -18.09
N ASP A 252 -1.22 -1.05 -18.67
CA ASP A 252 -1.89 -1.18 -19.96
C ASP A 252 -3.43 -1.02 -19.88
N ILE A 253 -4.01 -1.18 -18.69
CA ILE A 253 -5.47 -1.06 -18.46
C ILE A 253 -5.94 0.33 -17.98
N GLY A 254 -5.03 1.25 -17.68
CA GLY A 254 -5.39 2.63 -17.33
C GLY A 254 -4.34 3.40 -16.55
N GLY A 255 -4.58 4.70 -16.39
CA GLY A 255 -3.77 5.57 -15.53
C GLY A 255 -4.23 5.52 -14.08
N VAL A 256 -3.28 5.45 -13.15
CA VAL A 256 -3.56 5.55 -11.70
C VAL A 256 -4.26 6.88 -11.42
N SER A 257 -5.33 6.85 -10.62
CA SER A 257 -6.16 8.00 -10.27
C SER A 257 -6.89 7.76 -8.95
N TYR A 258 -7.80 8.66 -8.55
CA TYR A 258 -8.69 8.43 -7.40
C TYR A 258 -9.55 7.15 -7.53
N LYS A 259 -9.70 6.61 -8.74
CA LYS A 259 -10.34 5.31 -9.00
C LYS A 259 -9.61 4.12 -8.34
N ALA A 260 -8.35 4.29 -7.94
CA ALA A 260 -7.62 3.29 -7.17
C ALA A 260 -8.19 3.14 -5.75
N ASP A 261 -8.47 4.25 -5.06
CA ASP A 261 -9.13 4.24 -3.75
C ASP A 261 -10.58 3.73 -3.84
N VAL A 262 -11.27 3.98 -4.96
CA VAL A 262 -12.62 3.43 -5.22
C VAL A 262 -12.56 1.89 -5.26
N TYR A 263 -11.57 1.31 -5.94
CA TYR A 263 -11.37 -0.14 -5.97
C TYR A 263 -11.07 -0.69 -4.57
N SER A 264 -10.17 -0.04 -3.82
CA SER A 264 -9.87 -0.43 -2.43
C SER A 264 -11.09 -0.33 -1.50
N PHE A 265 -11.94 0.69 -1.68
CA PHE A 265 -13.23 0.79 -1.01
C PHE A 265 -14.19 -0.34 -1.42
N GLY A 266 -14.23 -0.71 -2.71
CA GLY A 266 -15.01 -1.85 -3.19
C GLY A 266 -14.60 -3.17 -2.54
N MET A 267 -13.29 -3.43 -2.45
CA MET A 267 -12.76 -4.62 -1.78
C MET A 267 -13.06 -4.63 -0.26
N LEU A 268 -13.01 -3.47 0.40
CA LEU A 268 -13.45 -3.29 1.79
C LEU A 268 -14.97 -3.54 1.95
N LEU A 269 -15.79 -2.95 1.08
CA LEU A 269 -17.25 -3.08 1.13
C LEU A 269 -17.70 -4.54 0.92
N MET A 270 -16.98 -5.30 0.08
CA MET A 270 -17.20 -6.73 -0.12
C MET A 270 -16.93 -7.55 1.15
N GLU A 271 -15.86 -7.26 1.90
CA GLU A 271 -15.59 -7.91 3.20
C GLU A 271 -16.65 -7.55 4.24
N MET A 272 -17.06 -6.28 4.29
CA MET A 272 -18.08 -5.78 5.21
C MET A 272 -19.44 -6.46 4.98
N ALA A 273 -19.88 -6.57 3.71
CA ALA A 273 -21.15 -7.19 3.38
C ALA A 273 -21.15 -8.71 3.61
N SER A 274 -20.04 -9.38 3.30
CA SER A 274 -19.93 -10.85 3.40
C SER A 274 -19.50 -11.37 4.77
N ARG A 275 -18.99 -10.50 5.65
CA ARG A 275 -18.28 -10.84 6.91
C ARG A 275 -17.11 -11.82 6.69
N ARG A 276 -16.54 -11.86 5.48
CA ARG A 276 -15.40 -12.72 5.09
C ARG A 276 -14.18 -11.87 4.75
N LYS A 277 -13.00 -12.46 4.92
CA LYS A 277 -11.71 -11.82 4.63
C LYS A 277 -11.22 -12.21 3.23
N ASN A 278 -10.85 -11.22 2.42
CA ASN A 278 -10.33 -11.38 1.06
C ASN A 278 -9.05 -12.22 1.02
N ILE A 279 -8.25 -12.20 2.11
CA ILE A 279 -6.98 -12.91 2.23
C ILE A 279 -7.10 -14.07 3.23
N ASN A 280 -7.82 -15.11 2.84
CA ASN A 280 -7.79 -16.42 3.49
C ASN A 280 -6.97 -17.41 2.65
N ALA A 281 -5.64 -17.30 2.73
CA ALA A 281 -4.68 -18.24 2.12
C ALA A 281 -4.65 -19.63 2.82
N HIS A 282 -5.79 -20.07 3.36
CA HIS A 282 -5.97 -21.30 4.13
C HIS A 282 -7.24 -22.08 3.75
N VAL A 283 -7.96 -21.66 2.70
CA VAL A 283 -9.09 -22.44 2.15
C VAL A 283 -8.57 -23.43 1.11
N GLU A 284 -7.78 -24.40 1.57
CA GLU A 284 -7.14 -25.44 0.72
C GLU A 284 -8.15 -26.37 0.01
N HIS A 285 -9.46 -26.23 0.33
CA HIS A 285 -10.55 -27.04 -0.22
C HIS A 285 -11.77 -26.24 -0.73
N SER A 286 -11.57 -25.00 -1.16
CA SER A 286 -12.46 -24.37 -2.16
C SER A 286 -11.70 -24.21 -3.47
N SER A 287 -12.39 -24.37 -4.61
CA SER A 287 -11.81 -24.17 -5.94
C SER A 287 -11.17 -22.78 -6.10
N GLN A 288 -10.26 -22.64 -7.06
CA GLN A 288 -9.34 -21.51 -7.30
C GLN A 288 -10.04 -20.21 -7.77
N ILE A 289 -11.24 -19.92 -7.26
CA ILE A 289 -12.13 -18.85 -7.70
C ILE A 289 -11.89 -17.62 -6.82
N TYR A 290 -11.49 -16.51 -7.45
CA TYR A 290 -11.38 -15.20 -6.82
C TYR A 290 -12.69 -14.82 -6.13
N PHE A 291 -12.60 -14.41 -4.86
CA PHE A 291 -13.77 -14.30 -4.00
C PHE A 291 -14.90 -13.40 -4.57
N PRO A 292 -14.64 -12.19 -5.09
CA PRO A 292 -15.67 -11.40 -5.77
C PRO A 292 -16.28 -12.04 -7.03
N LEU A 293 -15.56 -12.92 -7.73
CA LEU A 293 -16.08 -13.66 -8.88
C LEU A 293 -17.11 -14.72 -8.43
N TRP A 294 -16.82 -15.41 -7.32
CA TRP A 294 -17.75 -16.34 -6.69
C TRP A 294 -19.01 -15.63 -6.19
N VAL A 295 -18.87 -14.45 -5.59
CA VAL A 295 -20.02 -13.61 -5.16
C VAL A 295 -20.86 -13.15 -6.35
N TYR A 296 -20.24 -12.75 -7.45
CA TYR A 296 -20.96 -12.39 -8.69
C TYR A 296 -21.80 -13.55 -9.22
N ASP A 297 -21.21 -14.75 -9.35
CA ASP A 297 -21.88 -15.94 -9.89
C ASP A 297 -22.95 -16.53 -8.95
N GLN A 298 -22.98 -16.11 -7.69
CA GLN A 298 -24.09 -16.37 -6.77
C GLN A 298 -25.22 -15.35 -6.99
N LEU A 299 -24.91 -14.05 -7.03
CA LEU A 299 -25.92 -13.00 -7.25
C LEU A 299 -26.58 -13.05 -8.62
N SER A 300 -25.89 -13.48 -9.69
CA SER A 300 -26.53 -13.62 -11.00
C SER A 300 -27.63 -14.68 -10.98
N ARG A 301 -27.41 -15.81 -10.30
CA ARG A 301 -28.41 -16.88 -10.11
C ARG A 301 -29.55 -16.44 -9.18
N GLU A 302 -29.26 -15.67 -8.14
CA GLU A 302 -30.28 -15.05 -7.27
C GLU A 302 -31.03 -13.87 -7.93
N ASN A 303 -30.69 -13.51 -9.18
CA ASN A 303 -31.48 -12.62 -10.04
C ASN A 303 -32.28 -13.39 -11.12
N GLU A 304 -31.87 -14.62 -11.45
CA GLU A 304 -32.59 -15.52 -12.37
C GLU A 304 -33.76 -16.25 -11.69
N VAL A 305 -33.80 -16.25 -10.35
CA VAL A 305 -34.89 -16.80 -9.53
C VAL A 305 -35.57 -15.65 -8.79
N GLU A 306 -36.86 -15.41 -9.08
CA GLU A 306 -37.69 -14.53 -8.27
C GLU A 306 -37.86 -15.13 -6.88
N ILE A 307 -37.23 -14.51 -5.88
CA ILE A 307 -37.34 -14.89 -4.45
C ILE A 307 -38.19 -13.84 -3.74
N GLU A 308 -39.17 -14.31 -2.97
CA GLU A 308 -40.10 -13.50 -2.19
C GLU A 308 -39.41 -12.55 -1.20
N GLU A 309 -40.17 -11.55 -0.73
CA GLU A 309 -39.76 -10.38 0.05
C GLU A 309 -38.54 -10.61 0.97
N ALA A 310 -37.41 -10.03 0.57
CA ALA A 310 -36.17 -10.12 1.34
C ALA A 310 -36.26 -9.26 2.61
N GLU A 311 -36.08 -9.87 3.78
CA GLU A 311 -35.87 -9.14 5.04
C GLU A 311 -34.75 -8.09 4.88
N GLY A 312 -34.91 -6.91 5.49
CA GLY A 312 -34.08 -5.73 5.19
C GLY A 312 -32.56 -5.91 5.36
N GLU A 313 -32.12 -6.87 6.19
CA GLU A 313 -30.69 -7.25 6.27
C GLU A 313 -30.15 -7.83 4.96
N LYS A 314 -30.95 -8.65 4.27
CA LYS A 314 -30.62 -9.24 2.97
C LYS A 314 -30.66 -8.18 1.86
N GLU A 315 -31.61 -7.23 1.91
CA GLU A 315 -31.65 -6.08 0.99
C GLU A 315 -30.39 -5.21 1.13
N ILE A 316 -30.05 -4.78 2.35
CA ILE A 316 -28.85 -3.99 2.64
C ILE A 316 -27.58 -4.73 2.18
N THR A 317 -27.47 -6.02 2.47
CA THR A 317 -26.31 -6.84 2.08
C THR A 317 -26.18 -6.92 0.55
N ARG A 318 -27.29 -7.21 -0.17
CA ARG A 318 -27.34 -7.25 -1.64
C ARG A 318 -26.97 -5.89 -2.26
N LYS A 319 -27.49 -4.78 -1.69
CA LYS A 319 -27.15 -3.40 -2.08
C LYS A 319 -25.65 -3.12 -1.95
N MET A 320 -25.06 -3.43 -0.80
CA MET A 320 -23.62 -3.28 -0.55
C MET A 320 -22.77 -4.10 -1.54
N VAL A 321 -23.14 -5.34 -1.83
CA VAL A 321 -22.41 -6.19 -2.78
C VAL A 321 -22.50 -5.67 -4.21
N ILE A 322 -23.68 -5.24 -4.69
CA ILE A 322 -23.81 -4.67 -6.04
C ILE A 322 -22.94 -3.41 -6.19
N VAL A 323 -22.94 -2.53 -5.18
CA VAL A 323 -22.07 -1.35 -5.16
C VAL A 323 -20.59 -1.74 -5.12
N ALA A 324 -20.21 -2.77 -4.35
CA ALA A 324 -18.85 -3.28 -4.31
C ALA A 324 -18.39 -3.80 -5.68
N LEU A 325 -19.23 -4.58 -6.38
CA LEU A 325 -18.97 -5.08 -7.73
C LEU A 325 -18.76 -3.95 -8.75
N TRP A 326 -19.50 -2.84 -8.64
CA TRP A 326 -19.27 -1.64 -9.46
C TRP A 326 -17.93 -0.96 -9.14
N CYS A 327 -17.52 -0.95 -7.87
CA CYS A 327 -16.26 -0.33 -7.43
C CYS A 327 -15.01 -1.11 -7.87
N ILE A 328 -15.09 -2.44 -8.05
CA ILE A 328 -13.92 -3.30 -8.33
C ILE A 328 -13.73 -3.66 -9.82
N GLN A 329 -14.37 -2.95 -10.75
CA GLN A 329 -14.21 -3.20 -12.19
C GLN A 329 -12.73 -3.07 -12.62
N LEU A 330 -12.29 -3.90 -13.57
CA LEU A 330 -10.88 -3.97 -13.97
C LEU A 330 -10.38 -2.63 -14.51
N ILE A 331 -11.10 -2.06 -15.49
CA ILE A 331 -10.79 -0.76 -16.08
C ILE A 331 -11.11 0.36 -15.06
N PRO A 332 -10.19 1.28 -14.75
CA PRO A 332 -10.43 2.33 -13.77
C PRO A 332 -11.59 3.27 -14.13
N ASP A 333 -11.85 3.50 -15.41
CA ASP A 333 -12.88 4.44 -15.86
C ASP A 333 -14.32 3.94 -15.65
N ASP A 334 -14.57 2.62 -15.74
CA ASP A 334 -15.87 1.99 -15.49
C ASP A 334 -16.32 2.08 -14.02
N ARG A 335 -15.37 2.24 -13.09
CA ARG A 335 -15.66 2.37 -11.66
C ARG A 335 -16.39 3.70 -11.37
N PRO A 336 -17.43 3.74 -10.52
CA PRO A 336 -18.10 4.98 -10.14
C PRO A 336 -17.17 5.94 -9.39
N SER A 337 -17.53 7.23 -9.32
CA SER A 337 -16.91 8.15 -8.36
C SER A 337 -17.51 7.95 -6.97
N MET A 338 -16.78 8.27 -5.89
CA MET A 338 -17.30 8.10 -4.52
C MET A 338 -18.61 8.86 -4.25
N ARG A 339 -18.87 9.98 -4.95
CA ARG A 339 -20.18 10.66 -4.92
C ARG A 339 -21.30 9.80 -5.51
N LYS A 340 -21.05 9.09 -6.62
CA LYS A 340 -22.02 8.15 -7.22
C LYS A 340 -22.16 6.88 -6.36
N VAL A 341 -21.08 6.41 -5.72
CA VAL A 341 -21.12 5.31 -4.73
C VAL A 341 -22.06 5.66 -3.57
N LEU A 342 -21.94 6.86 -2.99
CA LEU A 342 -22.86 7.34 -1.95
C LEU A 342 -24.31 7.35 -2.44
N ASN A 343 -24.58 7.96 -3.60
CA ASN A 343 -25.92 7.98 -4.20
C ASN A 343 -26.47 6.57 -4.53
N MET A 344 -25.63 5.54 -4.65
CA MET A 344 -26.04 4.15 -4.88
C MET A 344 -26.27 3.38 -3.57
N LEU A 345 -25.54 3.70 -2.50
CA LEU A 345 -25.78 3.13 -1.17
C LEU A 345 -27.03 3.77 -0.53
N GLU A 346 -27.08 5.11 -0.50
CA GLU A 346 -28.18 5.89 0.08
C GLU A 346 -29.49 5.82 -0.74
N GLY A 347 -29.43 5.24 -1.95
CA GLY A 347 -30.55 5.07 -2.86
C GLY A 347 -31.35 3.77 -2.65
N ASP A 348 -32.42 3.67 -3.44
CA ASP A 348 -33.24 2.46 -3.53
C ASP A 348 -32.49 1.32 -4.27
N ILE A 349 -32.69 0.07 -3.84
CA ILE A 349 -32.05 -1.10 -4.46
C ILE A 349 -32.56 -1.35 -5.88
N ASP A 350 -33.82 -1.05 -6.16
CA ASP A 350 -34.46 -1.31 -7.47
C ASP A 350 -33.85 -0.46 -8.60
N ASN A 351 -33.12 0.60 -8.26
CA ASN A 351 -32.37 1.42 -9.19
C ASN A 351 -30.94 0.90 -9.47
N LEU A 352 -30.53 -0.23 -8.87
CA LEU A 352 -29.19 -0.80 -9.00
C LEU A 352 -29.18 -2.03 -9.92
N GLN A 353 -28.61 -1.84 -11.12
CA GLN A 353 -28.30 -2.95 -12.02
C GLN A 353 -26.96 -3.60 -11.62
N LEU A 354 -26.84 -4.91 -11.86
CA LEU A 354 -25.57 -5.64 -11.71
C LEU A 354 -24.56 -5.12 -12.77
N PRO A 355 -23.30 -4.84 -12.40
CA PRO A 355 -22.27 -4.43 -13.37
C PRO A 355 -21.86 -5.60 -14.28
N PRO A 356 -20.97 -5.37 -15.27
CA PRO A 356 -20.23 -6.44 -15.93
C PRO A 356 -19.50 -7.34 -14.92
N LYS A 357 -19.34 -8.62 -15.28
CA LYS A 357 -18.62 -9.62 -14.47
C LYS A 357 -17.16 -9.18 -14.26
N PRO A 358 -16.69 -9.00 -13.01
CA PRO A 358 -15.33 -8.52 -12.76
C PRO A 358 -14.25 -9.44 -13.37
N LEU A 359 -13.26 -8.83 -14.01
CA LEU A 359 -12.10 -9.54 -14.58
C LEU A 359 -10.89 -9.41 -13.65
N LEU A 360 -10.12 -10.49 -13.52
CA LEU A 360 -8.94 -10.59 -12.65
C LEU A 360 -7.68 -9.95 -13.26
N TYR A 361 -7.52 -10.12 -14.57
CA TYR A 361 -6.36 -9.75 -15.35
C TYR A 361 -6.83 -9.27 -16.74
N PRO A 362 -6.02 -8.50 -17.48
CA PRO A 362 -6.35 -8.13 -18.84
C PRO A 362 -6.38 -9.39 -19.70
N SER A 363 -7.42 -9.59 -20.52
CA SER A 363 -7.35 -10.65 -21.53
C SER A 363 -6.17 -10.37 -22.45
N GLU A 364 -5.32 -11.38 -22.66
CA GLU A 364 -4.39 -11.34 -23.78
C GLU A 364 -5.22 -11.10 -25.05
N ARG A 365 -4.82 -10.12 -25.85
CA ARG A 365 -5.40 -9.92 -27.18
C ARG A 365 -4.79 -10.99 -28.07
N PRO A 366 -5.57 -11.67 -28.92
CA PRO A 366 -4.99 -12.37 -30.05
C PRO A 366 -4.07 -11.40 -30.80
N VAL A 367 -2.87 -11.85 -31.13
CA VAL A 367 -2.13 -11.22 -32.22
C VAL A 367 -2.87 -11.65 -33.47
N ASP A 368 -3.48 -10.70 -34.18
CA ASP A 368 -4.05 -10.99 -35.50
C ASP A 368 -2.90 -11.44 -36.40
N ASP A 369 -2.88 -12.71 -36.81
CA ASP A 369 -1.95 -13.21 -37.82
C ASP A 369 -2.29 -12.54 -39.15
N VAL A 370 -1.59 -11.43 -39.44
CA VAL A 370 -1.70 -10.74 -40.73
C VAL A 370 -0.94 -11.57 -41.76
N ASP A 371 -1.69 -12.43 -42.46
CA ASP A 371 -1.24 -13.20 -43.63
C ASP A 371 -0.40 -12.31 -44.55
N THR A 372 0.91 -12.54 -44.53
CA THR A 372 1.88 -11.82 -45.36
C THR A 372 2.62 -12.85 -46.19
N GLU A 373 1.97 -13.33 -47.25
CA GLU A 373 2.61 -14.13 -48.28
C GLU A 373 3.80 -13.35 -48.88
N ILE A 374 5.00 -13.93 -48.81
CA ILE A 374 6.19 -13.44 -49.49
C ILE A 374 6.74 -14.60 -50.31
N GLU A 375 6.69 -14.47 -51.63
CA GLU A 375 7.07 -15.51 -52.58
C GLU A 375 8.58 -15.82 -52.51
N LEU A 376 8.93 -17.09 -52.76
CA LEU A 376 10.34 -17.50 -52.94
C LEU A 376 10.83 -17.17 -54.36
N GLU A 377 11.62 -16.11 -54.50
CA GLU A 377 12.62 -16.01 -55.59
C GLU A 377 14.03 -16.34 -55.06
N SER A 378 14.93 -16.76 -55.95
CA SER A 378 16.04 -17.63 -55.55
C SER A 378 17.40 -17.41 -56.25
N PHE A 379 18.46 -17.62 -55.48
CA PHE A 379 19.88 -17.76 -55.88
C PHE A 379 20.59 -16.49 -56.41
N PRO A 380 21.95 -16.44 -56.44
CA PRO A 380 22.92 -17.47 -56.03
C PRO A 380 23.86 -17.06 -54.88
N SER A 381 24.67 -18.04 -54.43
CA SER A 381 25.60 -17.93 -53.30
C SER A 381 26.98 -17.35 -53.67
N THR A 382 27.65 -16.71 -52.71
CA THR A 382 29.13 -16.68 -52.67
C THR A 382 29.65 -16.64 -51.23
N SER A 383 30.69 -17.42 -50.95
CA SER A 383 31.28 -17.64 -49.62
C SER A 383 32.20 -16.50 -49.16
N ILE A 384 32.09 -16.13 -47.88
CA ILE A 384 33.25 -15.94 -46.98
C ILE A 384 32.94 -16.66 -45.65
N ALA A 385 33.96 -17.29 -45.05
CA ALA A 385 33.85 -18.21 -43.92
C ALA A 385 33.85 -17.52 -42.52
N PRO A 386 33.43 -18.21 -41.43
CA PRO A 386 33.12 -17.58 -40.16
C PRO A 386 34.32 -17.39 -39.22
N THR A 387 34.13 -16.57 -38.18
CA THR A 387 34.96 -16.61 -36.96
C THR A 387 34.13 -17.25 -35.84
N ILE A 388 34.50 -18.48 -35.46
CA ILE A 388 33.94 -19.19 -34.30
C ILE A 388 34.88 -19.01 -33.12
N CYS A 389 34.33 -18.81 -31.91
CA CYS A 389 34.97 -19.33 -30.70
C CYS A 389 33.94 -19.54 -29.58
N GLU A 390 33.34 -20.74 -29.55
CA GLU A 390 32.70 -21.28 -28.35
C GLU A 390 33.73 -21.72 -27.30
N GLY A 391 33.28 -22.04 -26.08
CA GLY A 391 34.06 -22.64 -24.99
C GLY A 391 33.43 -22.31 -23.62
N TYR A 392 32.55 -23.12 -23.02
CA TYR A 392 32.79 -24.45 -22.40
C TYR A 392 33.94 -24.43 -21.37
N GLN A 393 33.90 -25.03 -20.17
CA GLN A 393 32.90 -25.78 -19.37
C GLN A 393 33.41 -25.79 -17.90
N PHE A 394 32.74 -26.26 -16.83
CA PHE A 394 31.46 -26.96 -16.57
C PHE A 394 30.92 -26.44 -15.18
N GLN A 395 30.20 -27.10 -14.25
CA GLN A 395 29.63 -28.45 -14.04
C GLN A 395 28.40 -28.36 -13.08
N ASN A 396 27.75 -29.49 -12.76
CA ASN A 396 26.51 -29.54 -11.96
C ASN A 396 26.71 -29.48 -10.44
N GLY A 397 25.75 -28.85 -9.75
CA GLY A 397 25.40 -29.12 -8.35
C GLY A 397 23.88 -29.05 -8.20
N ASN A 398 23.25 -30.11 -7.66
CA ASN A 398 21.79 -30.20 -7.60
C ASN A 398 21.23 -29.36 -6.43
N GLU A 399 20.35 -28.40 -6.72
CA GLU A 399 19.25 -28.08 -5.80
C GLU A 399 18.05 -27.52 -6.58
N ILE A 400 16.89 -28.18 -6.47
CA ILE A 400 15.65 -27.74 -7.12
C ILE A 400 14.99 -26.70 -6.24
N THR A 401 15.10 -25.43 -6.61
CA THR A 401 14.28 -24.35 -6.05
C THR A 401 13.41 -23.75 -7.14
N ALA A 402 12.10 -23.90 -6.98
CA ALA A 402 11.12 -23.47 -7.98
C ALA A 402 10.85 -21.96 -7.93
N ALA A 403 10.38 -21.45 -9.07
CA ALA A 403 9.85 -20.11 -9.34
C ALA A 403 9.50 -19.22 -8.12
N CYS A 404 10.15 -18.06 -8.03
CA CYS A 404 9.59 -16.90 -7.33
C CYS A 404 8.54 -16.22 -8.21
N ILE A 405 7.28 -16.62 -8.08
CA ILE A 405 6.11 -15.79 -8.39
C ILE A 405 5.18 -15.81 -7.18
N VAL A 406 5.50 -14.97 -6.19
CA VAL A 406 4.58 -14.35 -5.21
C VAL A 406 5.17 -12.99 -4.83
#